data_AF-A0A665WCC5-F1
#
_entry.id   AF-A0A665WCC5-F1
#
_cell.length_a   1.000
_cell.length_b   1.000
_cell.length_c   1.000
_cell.angle_alpha   90.00
_cell.angle_beta   90.00
_cell.angle_gamma   90.00
#
_symmetry.space_group_name_H-M   'P 1'
#
loop_
_entity.id
_entity.type
_entity.pdbx_description
1 polymer ?
#
loop_
_entity_poly.entity_id
_entity_poly.type
_entity_poly.pdbx_seq_one_letter_code
_entity_poly.pdbx_strand_id
1 'polypeptide(L)'
;MVYDLSGLLSQPFHDGVYYPYASDTQGTHSSAGIPSLLNSPLSQPSAPGMTPSSGASTVLPFKFRPRRESVDWRRINAVDVDLVVSQLDVDTLQEHINTVTFCSLDGERCQRCQSPVDPALVKLLRLAQLTVEWLLHCQEFLTLNLRATEERLAIAGKERELLVAQQNKQEEKVKALMTELKQRKKVIRTQQSLLTPRIINSQKCSHCEKSFLNSSFLQSHMQRRHPDEYDIRNEKKSQIDSLKLEISSLKEQIVLQQQTLEAKTAQVGKPKDKTASKGREALTCLTEQKSVCNCRKKSCSSCTERC
;
A
#
# COMPACT_ATOMS: atom_id res chain seq x y z
N MET A 1 25.34 -23.94 -27.56
CA MET A 1 26.56 -23.45 -26.87
C MET A 1 26.33 -23.65 -25.39
N VAL A 2 26.74 -24.81 -24.89
CA VAL A 2 26.74 -25.14 -23.47
C VAL A 2 28.07 -24.59 -22.96
N TYR A 3 28.04 -23.56 -22.11
CA TYR A 3 29.28 -23.07 -21.52
C TYR A 3 29.76 -24.11 -20.50
N ASP A 4 30.80 -24.81 -20.90
CA ASP A 4 31.63 -25.63 -20.05
C ASP A 4 32.29 -24.74 -18.99
N LEU A 5 31.75 -24.78 -17.77
CA LEU A 5 32.27 -24.11 -16.57
C LEU A 5 33.23 -25.03 -15.79
N SER A 6 33.79 -26.05 -16.42
CA SER A 6 34.69 -27.03 -15.77
C SER A 6 36.15 -26.56 -15.66
N GLY A 7 36.42 -25.26 -15.78
CA GLY A 7 37.78 -24.71 -15.81
C GLY A 7 37.98 -23.59 -14.82
N LEU A 8 38.08 -23.92 -13.51
CA LEU A 8 38.81 -23.20 -12.45
C LEU A 8 38.38 -23.62 -11.01
N LEU A 9 37.79 -24.80 -10.79
CA LEU A 9 37.76 -25.34 -9.43
C LEU A 9 39.17 -25.80 -9.06
N SER A 10 39.90 -24.93 -8.36
CA SER A 10 41.14 -25.31 -7.68
C SER A 10 40.85 -26.56 -6.84
N GLN A 11 41.66 -27.60 -7.02
CA GLN A 11 41.53 -28.80 -6.19
C GLN A 11 41.65 -28.37 -4.72
N PRO A 12 40.78 -28.88 -3.82
CA PRO A 12 40.74 -28.40 -2.44
C PRO A 12 41.93 -28.92 -1.62
N PHE A 13 42.87 -29.64 -2.24
CA PHE A 13 44.09 -30.13 -1.61
C PHE A 13 45.31 -29.62 -2.36
N HIS A 14 46.20 -28.92 -1.66
CA HIS A 14 47.50 -28.50 -2.17
C HIS A 14 48.56 -28.64 -1.08
N ASP A 15 49.71 -29.23 -1.40
CA ASP A 15 50.88 -29.39 -0.49
C ASP A 15 50.53 -30.00 0.90
N GLY A 16 49.64 -30.99 0.91
CA GLY A 16 49.20 -31.65 2.15
C GLY A 16 48.29 -30.78 3.05
N VAL A 17 47.72 -29.73 2.49
CA VAL A 17 46.76 -28.82 3.16
C VAL A 17 45.43 -28.85 2.43
N TYR A 18 44.34 -28.95 3.18
CA TYR A 18 42.97 -28.83 2.66
C TYR A 18 42.49 -27.39 2.75
N TYR A 19 42.01 -26.86 1.63
CA TYR A 19 41.39 -25.55 1.49
C TYR A 19 39.90 -25.75 1.19
N PRO A 20 39.01 -25.35 2.10
CA PRO A 20 37.58 -25.41 1.84
C PRO A 20 37.17 -24.52 0.67
N TYR A 21 36.19 -24.96 -0.11
CA TYR A 21 35.65 -24.16 -1.21
C TYR A 21 35.09 -22.84 -0.68
N ALA A 22 35.49 -21.73 -1.31
CA ALA A 22 34.86 -20.44 -1.06
C ALA A 22 33.37 -20.58 -1.37
N SER A 23 32.53 -20.29 -0.39
CA SER A 23 31.10 -20.15 -0.65
C SER A 23 30.96 -18.91 -1.53
N ASP A 24 30.72 -19.08 -2.83
CA ASP A 24 30.43 -17.99 -3.74
C ASP A 24 29.32 -17.15 -3.11
N THR A 25 29.69 -15.96 -2.64
CA THR A 25 28.71 -14.95 -2.24
C THR A 25 28.05 -14.51 -3.52
N GLN A 26 26.94 -15.15 -3.85
CA GLN A 26 26.09 -14.80 -4.98
C GLN A 26 25.84 -13.30 -4.93
N GLY A 27 26.39 -12.60 -5.92
CA GLY A 27 26.47 -11.15 -5.94
C GLY A 27 25.11 -10.51 -5.76
N THR A 28 25.10 -9.42 -5.01
CA THR A 28 24.09 -8.38 -5.03
C THR A 28 23.80 -8.01 -6.49
N HIS A 29 22.74 -8.56 -7.06
CA HIS A 29 22.22 -8.18 -8.36
C HIS A 29 21.53 -6.82 -8.19
N SER A 30 22.35 -5.76 -8.24
CA SER A 30 21.90 -4.39 -8.50
C SER A 30 21.05 -4.38 -9.76
N SER A 31 19.74 -4.27 -9.56
CA SER A 31 18.74 -4.22 -10.63
C SER A 31 17.90 -2.97 -10.46
N ALA A 32 18.46 -1.81 -10.83
CA ALA A 32 17.67 -0.61 -11.10
C ALA A 32 18.29 0.11 -12.29
N GLY A 33 17.86 -0.29 -13.49
CA GLY A 33 18.16 0.41 -14.72
C GLY A 33 17.37 1.72 -14.79
N ILE A 34 18.06 2.85 -14.69
CA ILE A 34 17.64 4.13 -15.27
C ILE A 34 18.89 4.76 -15.88
N PRO A 35 18.95 5.00 -17.22
CA PRO A 35 20.05 5.72 -17.83
C PRO A 35 19.83 7.23 -17.65
N SER A 36 20.50 7.84 -16.68
CA SER A 36 20.61 9.30 -16.59
C SER A 36 21.69 9.79 -17.54
N LEU A 37 21.27 10.20 -18.74
CA LEU A 37 22.05 11.07 -19.60
C LEU A 37 22.00 12.48 -19.01
N LEU A 38 23.15 13.02 -18.58
CA LEU A 38 23.52 14.44 -18.68
C LEU A 38 24.99 14.62 -18.24
N ASN A 39 25.79 15.12 -19.18
CA ASN A 39 27.19 15.53 -19.05
C ASN A 39 27.40 16.64 -17.99
N SER A 40 28.51 16.59 -17.25
CA SER A 40 29.58 17.59 -17.40
C SER A 40 30.86 17.26 -16.59
N PRO A 41 32.06 17.71 -17.04
CA PRO A 41 33.36 17.31 -16.51
C PRO A 41 34.01 18.42 -15.66
N LEU A 42 34.57 18.09 -14.48
CA LEU A 42 35.84 18.65 -13.98
C LEU A 42 36.27 18.04 -12.63
N SER A 43 37.58 17.78 -12.53
CA SER A 43 38.42 17.85 -11.34
C SER A 43 38.50 16.66 -10.35
N GLN A 44 39.60 15.93 -10.54
CA GLN A 44 40.63 15.52 -9.57
C GLN A 44 40.48 14.24 -8.70
N PRO A 45 41.62 13.60 -8.37
CA PRO A 45 41.71 12.23 -7.88
C PRO A 45 41.95 12.16 -6.37
N SER A 46 41.22 11.29 -5.65
CA SER A 46 41.53 10.98 -4.25
C SER A 46 41.11 9.56 -3.86
N ALA A 47 42.13 8.79 -3.50
CA ALA A 47 42.17 7.70 -2.52
C ALA A 47 41.50 6.34 -2.86
N PRO A 48 42.15 5.22 -2.46
CA PRO A 48 41.68 3.88 -2.73
C PRO A 48 40.45 3.59 -1.87
N GLY A 49 39.32 3.33 -2.53
CA GLY A 49 38.09 2.91 -1.88
C GLY A 49 38.33 1.63 -1.08
N MET A 50 38.09 1.72 0.23
CA MET A 50 37.88 0.56 1.07
C MET A 50 36.76 -0.28 0.46
N THR A 51 37.12 -1.43 -0.08
CA THR A 51 36.19 -2.49 -0.44
C THR A 51 35.40 -2.89 0.81
N PRO A 52 34.07 -3.12 0.70
CA PRO A 52 33.34 -3.66 1.83
C PRO A 52 33.91 -5.04 2.12
N SER A 53 34.44 -5.19 3.33
CA SER A 53 34.83 -6.48 3.89
C SER A 53 33.54 -7.31 3.96
N SER A 54 33.27 -8.02 2.87
CA SER A 54 32.30 -9.10 2.88
C SER A 54 32.84 -10.07 3.90
N GLY A 55 32.14 -10.24 5.01
CA GLY A 55 32.46 -11.17 6.09
C GLY A 55 32.34 -12.60 5.59
N ALA A 56 33.15 -12.97 4.59
CA ALA A 56 33.46 -14.34 4.29
C ALA A 56 34.06 -14.88 5.58
N SER A 57 33.36 -15.80 6.24
CA SER A 57 33.97 -16.65 7.25
C SER A 57 35.12 -17.36 6.57
N THR A 58 36.33 -16.81 6.69
CA THR A 58 37.54 -17.40 6.14
C THR A 58 37.84 -18.61 7.00
N VAL A 59 37.34 -19.76 6.58
CA VAL A 59 37.70 -21.01 7.22
C VAL A 59 39.18 -21.24 6.93
N LEU A 60 39.95 -21.43 8.00
CA LEU A 60 41.38 -21.63 7.90
C LEU A 60 41.71 -22.96 7.21
N PRO A 61 42.84 -23.04 6.49
CA PRO A 61 43.27 -24.27 5.85
C PRO A 61 43.53 -25.38 6.89
N PHE A 62 43.16 -26.62 6.56
CA PHE A 62 43.36 -27.78 7.42
C PHE A 62 44.66 -28.52 7.09
N LYS A 63 45.41 -28.87 8.14
CA LYS A 63 46.58 -29.74 8.06
C LYS A 63 46.62 -30.63 9.28
N PHE A 64 46.95 -31.90 9.08
CA PHE A 64 47.13 -32.83 10.20
C PHE A 64 48.23 -32.37 11.15
N ARG A 65 47.92 -32.39 12.45
CA ARG A 65 48.85 -32.00 13.50
C ARG A 65 49.84 -33.13 13.81
N PRO A 66 51.10 -32.81 14.14
CA PRO A 66 52.02 -33.79 14.67
C PRO A 66 51.54 -34.25 16.05
N ARG A 67 51.56 -35.57 16.31
CA ARG A 67 51.18 -36.15 17.61
C ARG A 67 52.43 -36.24 18.48
N ARG A 68 52.50 -35.41 19.52
CA ARG A 68 53.68 -35.28 20.40
C ARG A 68 53.36 -35.58 21.86
N GLU A 69 52.08 -35.70 22.21
CA GLU A 69 51.63 -35.85 23.58
C GLU A 69 51.70 -37.32 24.01
N SER A 70 52.29 -37.61 25.16
CA SER A 70 52.35 -38.97 25.72
C SER A 70 50.97 -39.44 26.19
N VAL A 71 50.73 -40.75 26.14
CA VAL A 71 49.47 -41.34 26.61
C VAL A 71 49.44 -41.38 28.15
N ASP A 72 48.40 -40.81 28.76
CA ASP A 72 48.08 -41.05 30.17
C ASP A 72 47.34 -42.38 30.31
N TRP A 73 48.10 -43.46 30.45
CA TRP A 73 47.55 -44.81 30.59
C TRP A 73 46.68 -44.97 31.83
N ARG A 74 46.92 -44.23 32.91
CA ARG A 74 46.08 -44.34 34.12
C ARG A 74 44.68 -43.84 33.83
N ARG A 75 44.58 -42.68 33.17
CA ARG A 75 43.30 -42.09 32.78
C ARG A 75 42.57 -42.94 31.76
N ILE A 76 43.27 -43.43 30.74
CA ILE A 76 42.68 -44.33 29.72
C ILE A 76 42.16 -45.63 30.34
N ASN A 77 42.91 -46.24 31.26
CA ASN A 77 42.49 -47.48 31.92
C ASN A 77 41.32 -47.29 32.90
N ALA A 78 41.05 -46.06 33.35
CA ALA A 78 39.92 -45.78 34.24
C ALA A 78 38.58 -45.72 33.48
N VAL A 79 38.62 -45.61 32.14
CA VAL A 79 37.41 -45.56 31.31
C VAL A 79 36.86 -46.98 31.13
N ASP A 80 35.63 -47.19 31.60
CA ASP A 80 34.87 -48.41 31.32
C ASP A 80 34.17 -48.28 29.95
N VAL A 81 34.73 -48.92 28.94
CA VAL A 81 34.24 -48.83 27.54
C VAL A 81 32.87 -49.50 27.38
N ASP A 82 32.61 -50.60 28.08
CA ASP A 82 31.31 -51.30 27.99
C ASP A 82 30.20 -50.45 28.62
N LEU A 83 30.52 -49.73 29.69
CA LEU A 83 29.62 -48.76 30.28
C LEU A 83 29.33 -47.59 29.33
N VAL A 84 30.37 -47.01 28.71
CA VAL A 84 30.22 -45.91 27.74
C VAL A 84 29.32 -46.34 26.57
N VAL A 85 29.48 -47.56 26.06
CA VAL A 85 28.65 -48.10 24.97
C VAL A 85 27.22 -48.35 25.42
N SER A 86 27.02 -49.02 26.57
CA SER A 86 25.69 -49.39 27.05
C SER A 86 24.84 -48.19 27.48
N GLN A 87 25.47 -47.15 28.02
CA GLN A 87 24.80 -45.92 28.45
C GLN A 87 24.80 -44.82 27.38
N LEU A 88 25.52 -45.01 26.27
CA LEU A 88 25.75 -43.97 25.27
C LEU A 88 26.32 -42.69 25.93
N ASP A 89 27.31 -42.86 26.80
CA ASP A 89 27.91 -41.76 27.56
C ASP A 89 28.84 -40.94 26.65
N VAL A 90 28.23 -40.01 25.92
CA VAL A 90 28.92 -39.09 25.01
C VAL A 90 29.83 -38.12 25.78
N ASP A 91 29.50 -37.79 27.03
CA ASP A 91 30.30 -36.86 27.82
C ASP A 91 31.68 -37.44 28.16
N THR A 92 31.71 -38.70 28.61
CA THR A 92 32.98 -39.42 28.84
C THR A 92 33.79 -39.54 27.54
N LEU A 93 33.15 -39.82 26.41
CA LEU A 93 33.83 -39.88 25.10
C LEU A 93 34.40 -38.51 24.70
N GLN A 94 33.61 -37.45 24.88
CA GLN A 94 33.98 -36.07 24.55
C GLN A 94 35.14 -35.57 25.42
N GLU A 95 35.22 -36.01 26.67
CA GLU A 95 36.33 -35.69 27.58
C GLU A 95 37.67 -36.26 27.06
N HIS A 96 37.64 -37.45 26.47
CA HIS A 96 38.83 -38.18 26.03
C HIS A 96 39.19 -37.98 24.55
N ILE A 97 38.28 -37.43 23.74
CA ILE A 97 38.43 -37.33 22.28
C ILE A 97 39.73 -36.63 21.86
N ASN A 98 40.10 -35.53 22.51
CA ASN A 98 41.31 -34.78 22.19
C ASN A 98 42.56 -35.60 22.53
N THR A 99 42.62 -36.19 23.73
CA THR A 99 43.76 -36.98 24.17
C THR A 99 43.98 -38.19 23.27
N VAL A 100 42.93 -38.95 22.94
CA VAL A 100 43.03 -40.12 22.07
C VAL A 100 43.41 -39.71 20.64
N THR A 101 42.84 -38.61 20.13
CA THR A 101 43.12 -38.14 18.77
C THR A 101 44.57 -37.67 18.64
N PHE A 102 45.14 -36.94 19.60
CA PHE A 102 46.43 -36.27 19.44
C PHE A 102 47.62 -36.93 20.16
N CYS A 103 47.41 -38.04 20.88
CA CYS A 103 48.50 -38.77 21.53
C CYS A 103 49.46 -39.45 20.55
N SER A 104 50.72 -39.56 20.96
CA SER A 104 51.76 -40.34 20.29
C SER A 104 51.84 -41.74 20.87
N LEU A 105 52.03 -42.73 19.98
CA LEU A 105 52.30 -44.12 20.34
C LEU A 105 53.78 -44.47 20.12
N ASP A 106 54.59 -43.48 19.73
CA ASP A 106 55.98 -43.70 19.39
C ASP A 106 56.76 -44.16 20.61
N GLY A 107 57.28 -45.40 20.55
CA GLY A 107 58.07 -45.97 21.64
C GLY A 107 57.25 -46.51 22.81
N GLU A 108 55.92 -46.54 22.72
CA GLU A 108 55.07 -47.18 23.72
C GLU A 108 55.35 -48.70 23.78
N ARG A 109 55.35 -49.24 25.00
CA ARG A 109 55.70 -50.64 25.30
C ARG A 109 54.66 -51.28 26.20
N CYS A 110 54.53 -52.59 26.08
CA CYS A 110 53.68 -53.36 26.99
C CYS A 110 54.16 -53.19 28.43
N GLN A 111 53.29 -52.74 29.33
CA GLN A 111 53.64 -52.52 30.73
C GLN A 111 54.09 -53.80 31.46
N ARG A 112 53.68 -54.99 30.99
CA ARG A 112 54.02 -56.28 31.61
C ARG A 112 55.35 -56.86 31.15
N CYS A 113 55.60 -56.87 29.84
CA CYS A 113 56.77 -57.54 29.25
C CYS A 113 57.75 -56.62 28.52
N GLN A 114 57.48 -55.31 28.47
CA GLN A 114 58.31 -54.29 27.80
C GLN A 114 58.50 -54.50 26.29
N SER A 115 57.79 -55.46 25.69
CA SER A 115 57.73 -55.66 24.26
C SER A 115 57.12 -54.44 23.56
N PRO A 116 57.62 -54.06 22.37
CA PRO A 116 57.01 -53.00 21.59
C PRO A 116 55.57 -53.38 21.20
N VAL A 117 54.71 -52.37 21.06
CA VAL A 117 53.35 -52.58 20.53
C VAL A 117 53.44 -53.07 19.08
N ASP A 118 52.53 -53.97 18.69
CA ASP A 118 52.45 -54.48 17.32
C ASP A 118 52.35 -53.31 16.31
N PRO A 119 53.26 -53.21 15.34
CA PRO A 119 53.23 -52.17 14.31
C PRO A 119 51.90 -52.08 13.54
N ALA A 120 51.19 -53.19 13.35
CA ALA A 120 49.89 -53.20 12.67
C ALA A 120 48.81 -52.48 13.51
N LEU A 121 48.80 -52.69 14.83
CA LEU A 121 47.88 -52.00 15.75
C LEU A 121 48.21 -50.50 15.86
N VAL A 122 49.50 -50.15 15.89
CA VAL A 122 49.94 -48.74 15.85
C VAL A 122 49.46 -48.06 14.57
N LYS A 123 49.58 -48.72 13.41
CA LYS A 123 49.07 -48.18 12.13
C LYS A 123 47.55 -48.03 12.14
N LEU A 124 46.82 -49.03 12.64
CA LEU A 124 45.36 -48.98 12.73
C LEU A 124 44.89 -47.81 13.60
N LEU A 125 45.46 -47.65 14.79
CA LEU A 125 45.15 -46.53 15.67
C LEU A 125 45.56 -45.20 15.04
N ARG A 126 46.71 -45.13 14.35
CA ARG A 126 47.12 -43.91 13.65
C ARG A 126 46.11 -43.49 12.57
N LEU A 127 45.58 -44.43 11.79
CA LEU A 127 44.52 -44.18 10.82
C LEU A 127 43.22 -43.72 11.49
N ALA A 128 42.83 -44.36 12.60
CA ALA A 128 41.67 -43.94 13.38
C ALA A 128 41.83 -42.50 13.90
N GLN A 129 42.99 -42.15 14.47
CA GLN A 129 43.27 -40.78 14.94
C GLN A 129 43.20 -39.74 13.81
N LEU A 130 43.78 -40.04 12.63
CA LEU A 130 43.70 -39.14 11.47
C LEU A 130 42.25 -38.98 10.98
N THR A 131 41.48 -40.07 11.01
CA THR A 131 40.05 -40.03 10.67
C THR A 131 39.28 -39.15 11.65
N VAL A 132 39.49 -39.32 12.96
CA VAL A 132 38.81 -38.49 13.98
C VAL A 132 39.22 -37.03 13.86
N GLU A 133 40.50 -36.72 13.64
CA GLU A 133 40.97 -35.36 13.43
C GLU A 133 40.32 -34.68 12.22
N TRP A 134 40.15 -35.42 11.12
CA TRP A 134 39.41 -34.94 9.95
C TRP A 134 37.93 -34.71 10.28
N LEU A 135 37.29 -35.63 10.99
CA LEU A 135 35.88 -35.48 11.40
C LEU A 135 35.67 -34.28 12.33
N LEU A 136 36.59 -34.03 13.27
CA LEU A 136 36.57 -32.84 14.13
C LEU A 136 36.68 -31.55 13.30
N HIS A 137 37.56 -31.54 12.29
CA HIS A 137 37.63 -30.42 11.36
C HIS A 137 36.33 -30.22 10.58
N CYS A 138 35.74 -31.30 10.04
CA CYS A 138 34.44 -31.22 9.37
C CYS A 138 33.34 -30.69 10.30
N GLN A 139 33.31 -31.13 11.57
CA GLN A 139 32.35 -30.65 12.56
C GLN A 139 32.50 -29.15 12.78
N GLU A 140 33.71 -28.66 13.02
CA GLU A 140 33.98 -27.24 13.24
C GLU A 140 33.65 -26.41 11.98
N PHE A 141 34.06 -26.89 10.81
CA PHE A 141 33.77 -26.27 9.51
C PHE A 141 32.27 -26.14 9.28
N LEU A 142 31.52 -27.23 9.42
CA LEU A 142 30.07 -27.22 9.22
C LEU A 142 29.37 -26.34 10.27
N THR A 143 29.82 -26.37 11.52
CA THR A 143 29.26 -25.55 12.60
C THR A 143 29.49 -24.04 12.36
N LEU A 144 30.66 -23.66 11.86
CA LEU A 144 30.95 -22.27 11.49
C LEU A 144 30.10 -21.82 10.30
N ASN A 145 30.02 -22.64 9.25
CA ASN A 145 29.20 -22.33 8.08
C ASN A 145 27.72 -22.24 8.40
N LEU A 146 27.19 -23.16 9.21
CA LEU A 146 25.80 -23.14 9.66
C LEU A 146 25.50 -21.83 10.38
N ARG A 147 26.29 -21.47 11.39
CA ARG A 147 26.13 -20.20 12.12
C ARG A 147 26.18 -18.98 11.18
N ALA A 148 27.12 -18.95 10.25
CA ALA A 148 27.23 -17.86 9.29
C ALA A 148 26.01 -17.78 8.35
N THR A 149 25.45 -18.92 7.92
CA THR A 149 24.22 -18.97 7.12
C THR A 149 23.00 -18.52 7.93
N GLU A 150 22.88 -18.93 9.18
CA GLU A 150 21.80 -18.54 10.08
C GLU A 150 21.81 -17.04 10.35
N GLU A 151 22.98 -16.45 10.58
CA GLU A 151 23.13 -15.01 10.78
C GLU A 151 22.71 -14.22 9.52
N ARG A 152 23.17 -14.66 8.33
CA ARG A 152 22.73 -14.04 7.06
C ARG A 152 21.22 -14.15 6.87
N LEU A 153 20.63 -15.30 7.19
CA LEU A 153 19.19 -15.50 7.11
C LEU A 153 18.44 -14.57 8.07
N ALA A 154 18.94 -14.40 9.30
CA ALA A 154 18.35 -13.51 10.28
C ALA A 154 18.40 -12.04 9.84
N ILE A 155 19.51 -11.60 9.23
CA ILE A 155 19.65 -10.25 8.68
C ILE A 155 18.67 -10.04 7.50
N ALA A 156 18.64 -10.97 6.54
CA ALA A 156 17.72 -10.90 5.41
C ALA A 156 16.24 -10.94 5.86
N GLY A 157 15.93 -11.69 6.92
CA GLY A 157 14.61 -11.73 7.54
C GLY A 157 14.17 -10.36 8.05
N LYS A 158 15.04 -9.64 8.77
CA LYS A 158 14.78 -8.27 9.26
C LYS A 158 14.59 -7.28 8.11
N GLU A 159 15.41 -7.37 7.07
CA GLU A 159 15.29 -6.50 5.89
C GLU A 159 13.95 -6.72 5.18
N ARG A 160 13.55 -7.98 4.99
CA ARG A 160 12.24 -8.33 4.42
C ARG A 160 11.09 -7.75 5.24
N GLU A 161 11.14 -7.83 6.57
CA GLU A 161 10.09 -7.26 7.44
C GLU A 161 9.97 -5.74 7.27
N LEU A 162 11.10 -5.03 7.18
CA LEU A 162 11.11 -3.58 6.92
C LEU A 162 10.50 -3.24 5.55
N LEU A 163 10.87 -3.99 4.51
CA LEU A 163 10.35 -3.80 3.16
C LEU A 163 8.84 -4.07 3.08
N VAL A 164 8.36 -5.13 3.74
CA VAL A 164 6.92 -5.43 3.81
C VAL A 164 6.16 -4.31 4.54
N ALA A 165 6.70 -3.79 5.65
CA ALA A 165 6.08 -2.65 6.34
C ALA A 165 6.02 -1.40 5.46
N GLN A 166 7.08 -1.12 4.69
CA GLN A 166 7.10 -0.01 3.75
C GLN A 166 6.11 -0.20 2.59
N GLN A 167 6.01 -1.43 2.06
CA GLN A 167 5.07 -1.79 1.01
C GLN A 167 3.63 -1.58 1.47
N ASN A 168 3.26 -2.07 2.66
CA ASN A 168 1.94 -1.89 3.24
C ASN A 168 1.61 -0.39 3.42
N LYS A 169 2.56 0.41 3.92
CA LYS A 169 2.38 1.86 4.04
C LYS A 169 2.14 2.53 2.68
N GLN A 170 2.82 2.08 1.64
CA GLN A 170 2.64 2.61 0.30
C GLN A 170 1.29 2.19 -0.31
N GLU A 171 0.87 0.95 -0.07
CA GLU A 171 -0.44 0.44 -0.50
C GLU A 171 -1.59 1.25 0.13
N GLU A 172 -1.52 1.55 1.42
CA GLU A 172 -2.52 2.37 2.11
C GLU A 172 -2.56 3.80 1.56
N LYS A 173 -1.40 4.40 1.24
CA LYS A 173 -1.36 5.71 0.55
C LYS A 173 -2.02 5.65 -0.82
N VAL A 174 -1.78 4.59 -1.60
CA VAL A 174 -2.41 4.42 -2.91
C VAL A 174 -3.93 4.30 -2.76
N LYS A 175 -4.41 3.49 -1.81
CA LYS A 175 -5.85 3.38 -1.51
C LYS A 175 -6.46 4.74 -1.14
N ALA A 176 -5.82 5.48 -0.24
CA ALA A 176 -6.27 6.82 0.16
C ALA A 176 -6.34 7.77 -1.05
N LEU A 177 -5.29 7.86 -1.85
CA LEU A 177 -5.26 8.70 -3.06
C LEU A 177 -6.32 8.27 -4.09
N MET A 178 -6.57 6.98 -4.26
CA MET A 178 -7.64 6.50 -5.13
C MET A 178 -9.02 6.95 -4.65
N THR A 179 -9.30 6.90 -3.35
CA THR A 179 -10.57 7.39 -2.79
C THR A 179 -10.72 8.90 -2.98
N GLU A 180 -9.66 9.66 -2.75
CA GLU A 180 -9.66 11.11 -2.96
C GLU A 180 -9.87 11.47 -4.44
N LEU A 181 -9.18 10.79 -5.35
CA LEU A 181 -9.38 10.97 -6.79
C LEU A 181 -10.82 10.66 -7.20
N LYS A 182 -11.44 9.61 -6.64
CA LYS A 182 -12.85 9.29 -6.90
C LYS A 182 -13.77 10.39 -6.39
N GLN A 183 -13.50 10.95 -5.21
CA GLN A 183 -14.26 12.05 -4.64
C GLN A 183 -14.12 13.32 -5.48
N ARG A 184 -12.88 13.71 -5.85
CA ARG A 184 -12.59 14.87 -6.71
C ARG A 184 -13.28 14.74 -8.07
N LYS A 185 -13.24 13.55 -8.69
CA LYS A 185 -13.98 13.27 -9.95
C LYS A 185 -15.50 13.47 -9.78
N LYS A 186 -16.09 13.07 -8.65
CA LYS A 186 -17.52 13.28 -8.37
C LYS A 186 -17.85 14.78 -8.22
N VAL A 187 -17.01 15.54 -7.52
CA VAL A 187 -17.15 17.00 -7.38
C VAL A 187 -17.08 17.68 -8.74
N ILE A 188 -16.07 17.36 -9.56
CA ILE A 188 -15.92 17.92 -10.91
C ILE A 188 -17.15 17.60 -11.78
N ARG A 189 -17.64 16.35 -11.77
CA ARG A 189 -18.85 15.97 -12.52
C ARG A 189 -20.08 16.75 -12.06
N THR A 190 -20.22 16.98 -10.75
CA THR A 190 -21.32 17.76 -10.18
C THR A 190 -21.23 19.22 -10.61
N GLN A 191 -20.04 19.84 -10.52
CA GLN A 191 -19.80 21.20 -10.97
C GLN A 191 -20.06 21.36 -12.47
N GLN A 192 -19.57 20.43 -13.30
CA GLN A 192 -19.84 20.40 -14.74
C GLN A 192 -21.35 20.33 -15.00
N SER A 193 -22.09 19.44 -14.33
CA SER A 193 -23.55 19.35 -14.49
C SER A 193 -24.29 20.64 -14.13
N LEU A 194 -23.79 21.44 -13.18
CA LEU A 194 -24.37 22.74 -12.81
C LEU A 194 -24.00 23.86 -13.80
N LEU A 195 -22.81 23.80 -14.39
CA LEU A 195 -22.29 24.80 -15.33
C LEU A 195 -22.75 24.55 -16.77
N THR A 196 -22.89 23.30 -17.18
CA THR A 196 -23.24 22.91 -18.56
C THR A 196 -24.53 23.58 -19.05
N PRO A 197 -25.66 23.60 -18.30
CA PRO A 197 -26.84 24.34 -18.71
C PRO A 197 -26.58 25.85 -18.86
N ARG A 198 -25.71 26.46 -18.03
CA ARG A 198 -25.37 27.88 -18.15
C ARG A 198 -24.55 28.19 -19.40
N ILE A 199 -23.69 27.26 -19.80
CA ILE A 199 -22.89 27.37 -21.02
C ILE A 199 -23.74 27.09 -22.27
N ILE A 200 -24.61 26.08 -22.23
CA ILE A 200 -25.54 25.75 -23.33
C ILE A 200 -26.59 26.86 -23.50
N ASN A 201 -27.14 27.39 -22.41
CA ASN A 201 -28.04 28.55 -22.40
C ASN A 201 -27.27 29.89 -22.47
N SER A 202 -26.07 29.89 -23.06
CA SER A 202 -25.33 31.13 -23.31
C SER A 202 -26.14 32.05 -24.22
N GLN A 203 -26.14 33.33 -23.87
CA GLN A 203 -26.93 34.33 -24.56
C GLN A 203 -26.08 35.00 -25.63
N LYS A 204 -26.46 34.80 -26.89
CA LYS A 204 -25.79 35.38 -28.05
C LYS A 204 -26.21 36.83 -28.25
N CYS A 205 -25.27 37.70 -28.59
CA CYS A 205 -25.59 39.03 -29.08
C CYS A 205 -26.23 38.93 -30.48
N SER A 206 -27.27 39.71 -30.75
CA SER A 206 -27.91 39.75 -32.06
C SER A 206 -27.16 40.59 -33.10
N HIS A 207 -26.16 41.37 -32.67
CA HIS A 207 -25.45 42.35 -33.50
C HIS A 207 -23.97 42.03 -33.68
N CYS A 208 -23.45 40.99 -33.01
CA CYS A 208 -22.11 40.46 -33.22
C CYS A 208 -22.02 38.99 -32.78
N GLU A 209 -20.89 38.33 -33.07
CA GLU A 209 -20.72 36.89 -32.81
C GLU A 209 -20.42 36.55 -31.32
N LYS A 210 -20.47 37.52 -30.42
CA LYS A 210 -20.13 37.31 -29.00
C LYS A 210 -21.28 36.63 -28.25
N SER A 211 -20.92 35.62 -27.45
CA SER A 211 -21.82 34.86 -26.58
C SER A 211 -21.46 35.07 -25.12
N PHE A 212 -22.47 35.25 -24.26
CA PHE A 212 -22.29 35.58 -22.86
C PHE A 212 -22.90 34.53 -21.94
N LEU A 213 -22.26 34.27 -20.81
CA LEU A 213 -22.69 33.28 -19.82
C LEU A 213 -24.01 33.63 -19.11
N ASN A 214 -24.40 34.90 -19.07
CA ASN A 214 -25.65 35.35 -18.45
C ASN A 214 -26.19 36.64 -19.13
N SER A 215 -27.43 37.00 -18.76
CA SER A 215 -28.12 38.18 -19.32
C SER A 215 -27.56 39.51 -18.91
N SER A 216 -27.00 39.63 -17.70
CA SER A 216 -26.42 40.90 -17.25
C SER A 216 -25.15 41.23 -18.04
N PHE A 217 -24.34 40.23 -18.37
CA PHE A 217 -23.17 40.40 -19.23
C PHE A 217 -23.54 40.74 -20.67
N LEU A 218 -24.56 40.08 -21.25
CA LEU A 218 -25.07 40.46 -22.57
C LEU A 218 -25.60 41.89 -22.57
N GLN A 219 -26.40 42.26 -21.56
CA GLN A 219 -26.98 43.61 -21.43
C GLN A 219 -25.89 44.69 -21.33
N SER A 220 -24.89 44.46 -20.47
CA SER A 220 -23.73 45.37 -20.33
C SER A 220 -22.92 45.47 -21.62
N HIS A 221 -22.81 44.37 -22.38
CA HIS A 221 -22.17 44.38 -23.68
C HIS A 221 -22.96 45.21 -24.70
N MET A 222 -24.27 45.02 -24.78
CA MET A 222 -25.15 45.81 -25.65
C MET A 222 -25.03 47.30 -25.35
N GLN A 223 -25.09 47.69 -24.07
CA GLN A 223 -24.98 49.10 -23.67
C GLN A 223 -23.65 49.76 -24.09
N ARG A 224 -22.53 49.02 -24.06
CA ARG A 224 -21.20 49.58 -24.33
C ARG A 224 -20.79 49.54 -25.80
N ARG A 225 -21.30 48.59 -26.58
CA ARG A 225 -20.84 48.31 -27.94
C ARG A 225 -21.93 48.49 -29.00
N HIS A 226 -23.19 48.51 -28.58
CA HIS A 226 -24.37 48.72 -29.41
C HIS A 226 -25.35 49.71 -28.71
N PRO A 227 -24.89 50.93 -28.33
CA PRO A 227 -25.67 51.86 -27.51
C PRO A 227 -27.01 52.26 -28.17
N ASP A 228 -26.99 52.58 -29.46
CA ASP A 228 -28.19 52.99 -30.20
C ASP A 228 -29.28 51.89 -30.18
N GLU A 229 -28.89 50.63 -30.41
CA GLU A 229 -29.79 49.47 -30.39
C GLU A 229 -30.26 49.10 -28.98
N TYR A 230 -29.41 49.36 -27.97
CA TYR A 230 -29.75 49.13 -26.57
C TYR A 230 -30.84 50.11 -26.10
N ASP A 231 -30.70 51.39 -26.44
CA ASP A 231 -31.65 52.42 -26.05
C ASP A 231 -32.99 52.24 -26.75
N ILE A 232 -33.00 51.94 -28.05
CA ILE A 232 -34.22 51.61 -28.81
C ILE A 232 -34.95 50.40 -28.20
N ARG A 233 -34.21 49.35 -27.82
CA ARG A 233 -34.79 48.16 -27.17
C ARG A 233 -35.34 48.50 -25.79
N ASN A 234 -34.67 49.35 -25.02
CA ASN A 234 -35.06 49.72 -23.67
C ASN A 234 -36.31 50.64 -23.65
N GLU A 235 -36.41 51.56 -24.62
CA GLU A 235 -37.60 52.38 -24.83
C GLU A 235 -38.81 51.53 -25.23
N LYS A 236 -38.63 50.63 -26.22
CA LYS A 236 -39.67 49.66 -26.62
C LYS A 236 -40.10 48.78 -25.45
N LYS A 237 -39.15 48.35 -24.61
CA LYS A 237 -39.44 47.55 -23.40
C LYS A 237 -40.26 48.34 -22.40
N SER A 238 -39.90 49.60 -22.14
CA SER A 238 -40.66 50.50 -21.26
C SER A 238 -42.07 50.76 -21.78
N GLN A 239 -42.24 50.94 -23.10
CA GLN A 239 -43.56 51.07 -23.73
C GLN A 239 -44.40 49.78 -23.59
N ILE A 240 -43.78 48.62 -23.82
CA ILE A 240 -44.46 47.33 -23.63
C ILE A 240 -44.89 47.14 -22.18
N ASP A 241 -44.07 47.51 -21.21
CA ASP A 241 -44.40 47.39 -19.79
C ASP A 241 -45.51 48.37 -19.38
N SER A 242 -45.54 49.58 -19.97
CA SER A 242 -46.67 50.52 -19.85
C SER A 242 -47.97 49.92 -20.41
N LEU A 243 -47.93 49.39 -21.63
CA LEU A 243 -49.09 48.76 -22.27
C LEU A 243 -49.57 47.53 -21.51
N LYS A 244 -48.69 46.76 -20.86
CA LYS A 244 -49.09 45.63 -20.01
C LYS A 244 -49.86 46.08 -18.77
N LEU A 245 -49.46 47.20 -18.16
CA LEU A 245 -50.19 47.78 -17.03
C LEU A 245 -51.58 48.24 -17.47
N GLU A 246 -51.66 48.88 -18.64
CA GLU A 246 -52.92 49.30 -19.22
C GLU A 246 -53.82 48.12 -19.57
N ILE A 247 -53.28 47.05 -20.18
CA ILE A 247 -54.02 45.80 -20.42
C ILE A 247 -54.51 45.17 -19.12
N SER A 248 -53.71 45.22 -18.05
CA SER A 248 -54.11 44.67 -16.75
C SER A 248 -55.26 45.48 -16.14
N SER A 249 -55.19 46.81 -16.24
CA SER A 249 -56.25 47.73 -15.82
C SER A 249 -57.54 47.54 -16.63
N LEU A 250 -57.43 47.44 -17.97
CA LEU A 250 -58.57 47.20 -18.86
C LEU A 250 -59.20 45.82 -18.60
N LYS A 251 -58.41 44.79 -18.32
CA LYS A 251 -58.93 43.48 -17.93
C LYS A 251 -59.72 43.55 -16.62
N GLU A 252 -59.22 44.30 -15.64
CA GLU A 252 -59.93 44.52 -14.37
C GLU A 252 -61.25 45.28 -14.59
N GLN A 253 -61.25 46.30 -15.45
CA GLN A 253 -62.48 47.00 -15.87
C GLN A 253 -63.48 46.09 -16.59
N ILE A 254 -63.02 45.22 -17.49
CA ILE A 254 -63.89 44.28 -18.20
C ILE A 254 -64.53 43.31 -17.21
N VAL A 255 -63.78 42.78 -16.24
CA VAL A 255 -64.33 41.90 -15.19
C VAL A 255 -65.41 42.63 -14.39
N LEU A 256 -65.16 43.90 -14.00
CA LEU A 256 -66.12 44.70 -13.26
C LEU A 256 -67.40 44.98 -14.08
N GLN A 257 -67.25 45.25 -15.38
CA GLN A 257 -68.38 45.44 -16.30
C GLN A 257 -69.15 44.14 -16.52
N GLN A 258 -68.48 43.00 -16.66
CA GLN A 258 -69.09 41.68 -16.77
C GLN A 258 -69.98 41.40 -15.56
N GLN A 259 -69.47 41.61 -14.35
CA GLN A 259 -70.23 41.47 -13.09
C GLN A 259 -71.43 42.43 -13.02
N THR A 260 -71.27 43.66 -13.52
CA THR A 260 -72.35 44.66 -13.57
C THR A 260 -73.44 44.28 -14.57
N LEU A 261 -73.07 43.72 -15.72
CA LEU A 261 -74.02 43.25 -16.74
C LEU A 261 -74.78 42.02 -16.26
N GLU A 262 -74.12 41.07 -15.61
CA GLU A 262 -74.76 39.91 -14.95
C GLU A 262 -75.76 40.36 -13.86
N ALA A 263 -75.42 41.40 -13.10
CA ALA A 263 -76.33 41.99 -12.11
C ALA A 263 -77.53 42.76 -12.74
N LYS A 264 -77.39 43.25 -13.98
CA LYS A 264 -78.45 43.97 -14.71
C LYS A 264 -79.35 43.04 -15.51
N THR A 265 -78.82 41.96 -16.10
CA THR A 265 -79.63 40.94 -16.78
C THR A 265 -80.50 40.15 -15.79
N ALA A 266 -80.08 40.06 -14.52
CA ALA A 266 -80.93 39.58 -13.43
C ALA A 266 -82.13 40.50 -13.10
N GLN A 267 -82.17 41.75 -13.59
CA GLN A 267 -83.22 42.73 -13.27
C GLN A 267 -84.24 43.00 -14.39
N VAL A 268 -84.02 42.55 -15.63
CA VAL A 268 -84.91 42.83 -16.79
C VAL A 268 -85.94 41.72 -17.08
N GLY A 269 -85.89 40.57 -16.40
CA GLY A 269 -86.86 39.49 -16.56
C GLY A 269 -88.02 39.48 -15.56
N LYS A 270 -88.98 40.41 -15.61
CA LYS A 270 -90.33 40.21 -15.02
C LYS A 270 -91.46 40.98 -15.74
N PRO A 271 -92.34 40.29 -16.49
CA PRO A 271 -93.77 40.59 -16.54
C PRO A 271 -94.53 39.80 -15.48
N LYS A 272 -95.53 40.44 -14.88
CA LYS A 272 -96.48 39.86 -13.92
C LYS A 272 -97.54 39.05 -14.68
N ASP A 273 -97.72 37.78 -14.32
CA ASP A 273 -99.07 37.24 -14.13
C ASP A 273 -99.11 36.32 -12.90
N LYS A 274 -100.23 36.38 -12.17
CA LYS A 274 -100.42 35.86 -10.82
C LYS A 274 -101.11 34.50 -10.83
N THR A 275 -100.63 33.55 -10.03
CA THR A 275 -101.35 32.76 -8.99
C THR A 275 -100.46 31.56 -8.60
N ALA A 276 -99.67 31.65 -7.53
CA ALA A 276 -100.01 31.42 -6.11
C ALA A 276 -100.07 29.94 -5.70
N SER A 277 -99.02 29.42 -5.05
CA SER A 277 -99.11 29.06 -3.62
C SER A 277 -97.74 28.70 -3.00
N LYS A 278 -97.39 29.42 -1.92
CA LYS A 278 -96.80 28.99 -0.63
C LYS A 278 -95.57 28.05 -0.67
N GLY A 279 -94.44 28.36 -0.02
CA GLY A 279 -94.14 29.49 0.86
C GLY A 279 -92.77 29.34 1.54
N ARG A 280 -92.23 30.52 1.90
CA ARG A 280 -91.36 30.90 3.03
C ARG A 280 -89.97 30.27 3.15
N GLU A 281 -88.90 31.05 2.90
CA GLU A 281 -88.25 32.08 3.78
C GLU A 281 -87.33 31.38 4.80
N ALA A 282 -86.11 31.81 5.11
CA ALA A 282 -85.39 33.08 4.96
C ALA A 282 -83.88 32.78 5.14
N LEU A 283 -82.97 33.40 4.36
CA LEU A 283 -82.12 34.55 4.74
C LEU A 283 -81.29 34.28 6.04
N THR A 284 -79.98 34.53 6.15
CA THR A 284 -79.14 35.55 5.50
C THR A 284 -77.68 35.39 5.93
N CYS A 285 -76.80 35.99 5.11
CA CYS A 285 -75.61 36.77 5.46
C CYS A 285 -74.36 36.12 6.08
N LEU A 286 -73.24 36.37 5.38
CA LEU A 286 -72.02 37.07 5.83
C LEU A 286 -71.41 36.53 7.13
N THR A 287 -70.12 36.22 7.25
CA THR A 287 -68.96 37.01 6.84
C THR A 287 -67.73 36.23 7.34
N GLU A 288 -66.62 36.40 6.62
CA GLU A 288 -65.27 36.57 7.15
C GLU A 288 -64.62 35.63 8.17
N GLN A 289 -63.37 35.34 7.82
CA GLN A 289 -62.18 35.38 8.67
C GLN A 289 -61.83 34.16 9.55
N LYS A 290 -60.63 33.67 9.19
CA LYS A 290 -59.49 33.41 10.07
C LYS A 290 -59.49 32.14 10.93
N SER A 291 -58.41 31.43 10.68
CA SER A 291 -57.44 30.95 11.66
C SER A 291 -57.77 29.72 12.50
N VAL A 292 -56.95 28.70 12.23
CA VAL A 292 -56.10 28.01 13.22
C VAL A 292 -56.81 27.27 14.35
N CYS A 293 -56.81 25.93 14.26
CA CYS A 293 -56.12 25.01 15.18
C CYS A 293 -56.52 23.56 14.81
N ASN A 294 -55.59 22.72 14.35
CA ASN A 294 -54.69 21.91 15.16
C ASN A 294 -55.39 20.70 15.80
N CYS A 295 -55.16 19.51 15.23
CA CYS A 295 -54.91 18.33 16.05
C CYS A 295 -53.89 17.41 15.36
N ARG A 296 -52.63 17.62 15.79
CA ARG A 296 -51.58 16.60 15.92
C ARG A 296 -52.12 15.22 16.32
N LYS A 297 -51.49 14.18 15.76
CA LYS A 297 -50.69 13.22 16.56
C LYS A 297 -49.63 12.54 15.69
N LYS A 298 -48.38 12.97 15.88
CA LYS A 298 -47.16 12.13 15.75
C LYS A 298 -46.89 11.54 17.14
N SER A 299 -46.47 10.28 17.23
CA SER A 299 -45.32 9.83 18.08
C SER A 299 -45.24 8.29 18.18
N CYS A 300 -44.08 7.74 17.82
CA CYS A 300 -43.20 6.82 18.58
C CYS A 300 -42.36 6.00 17.57
N SER A 301 -41.09 6.34 17.30
CA SER A 301 -39.87 6.09 18.08
C SER A 301 -39.45 4.62 18.17
N SER A 302 -38.39 4.30 17.42
CA SER A 302 -37.28 3.39 17.72
C SER A 302 -37.43 2.36 18.85
N CYS A 303 -37.29 1.08 18.50
CA CYS A 303 -36.62 0.10 19.35
C CYS A 303 -35.69 -0.78 18.49
N THR A 304 -34.45 -0.83 18.92
CA THR A 304 -33.35 -1.72 18.53
C THR A 304 -33.58 -3.16 19.00
N GLU A 305 -33.36 -4.15 18.14
CA GLU A 305 -32.96 -5.55 18.48
C GLU A 305 -32.78 -6.31 17.14
N ARG A 306 -31.55 -6.56 16.66
CA ARG A 306 -30.73 -7.76 16.89
C ARG A 306 -31.42 -9.07 16.49
N CYS A 307 -31.11 -9.54 15.28
CA CYS A 307 -30.82 -10.93 14.91
C CYS A 307 -29.86 -10.90 13.72
#